data_AF-A0AAD9M3W0-F1
#
_entry.id   AF-A0AAD9M3W0-F1
#
_cell.length_a   1.000
_cell.length_b   1.000
_cell.length_c   1.000
_cell.angle_alpha   90.00
_cell.angle_beta   90.00
_cell.angle_gamma   90.00
#
_symmetry.space_group_name_H-M   'P 1'
#
loop_
_entity.id
_entity.type
_entity.pdbx_description
1 polymer ?
#
loop_
_entity_poly.entity_id
_entity_poly.type
_entity_poly.pdbx_seq_one_letter_code
_entity_poly.pdbx_strand_id
1 'polypeptide(L)'
;MQFTTILFALLPVLAAAADANPVTNKLCIEQNRLTCPASSDGVQRCLNIGGDSGDICAIDCQSQSVCRTQCEQQGHVNGFCTVGKFPCICSDVDGGSGI
;
A
#
# COMPACT_ATOMS: atom_id res chain seq x y z
N MET A 1 19.38 -48.72 24.12
CA MET A 1 20.30 -47.84 23.37
C MET A 1 19.47 -47.01 22.41
N GLN A 2 19.50 -45.70 22.63
CA GLN A 2 19.26 -44.59 21.69
C GLN A 2 17.87 -44.41 21.04
N PHE A 3 17.14 -43.44 21.60
CA PHE A 3 16.20 -42.58 20.90
C PHE A 3 16.96 -41.77 19.84
N THR A 4 16.46 -41.72 18.61
CA THR A 4 16.93 -40.76 17.60
C THR A 4 15.83 -39.77 17.25
N THR A 5 16.16 -38.54 17.60
CA THR A 5 15.49 -37.27 17.41
C THR A 5 15.33 -36.87 15.94
N ILE A 6 14.12 -36.39 15.63
CA ILE A 6 13.77 -35.16 14.88
C ILE A 6 14.55 -34.87 13.58
N LEU A 7 13.81 -34.88 12.47
CA LEU A 7 14.11 -34.07 11.28
C LEU A 7 12.85 -33.31 10.85
N PHE A 8 12.55 -32.25 11.63
CA PHE A 8 11.78 -31.10 11.19
C PHE A 8 12.75 -30.14 10.51
N ALA A 9 12.86 -30.22 9.18
CA ALA A 9 13.64 -29.30 8.35
C ALA A 9 13.44 -29.74 6.89
N LEU A 10 12.91 -28.98 5.94
CA LEU A 10 12.68 -27.56 5.84
C LEU A 10 11.48 -27.38 4.91
N LEU A 11 10.47 -26.64 5.33
CA LEU A 11 9.56 -26.01 4.37
C LEU A 11 10.40 -25.00 3.60
N PRO A 12 10.53 -25.09 2.26
CA PRO A 12 10.98 -23.96 1.48
C PRO A 12 9.84 -22.94 1.52
N VAL A 13 9.80 -22.12 2.58
CA VAL A 13 9.10 -20.83 2.54
C VAL A 13 10.00 -19.92 1.71
N LEU A 14 9.96 -20.11 0.39
CA LEU A 14 10.59 -19.19 -0.55
C LEU A 14 9.50 -18.41 -1.27
N ALA A 15 9.33 -17.19 -0.75
CA ALA A 15 9.01 -15.99 -1.49
C ALA A 15 7.72 -16.07 -2.33
N ALA A 16 6.61 -15.72 -1.68
CA ALA A 16 5.69 -14.81 -2.34
C ALA A 16 6.51 -13.55 -2.67
N ALA A 17 7.03 -13.47 -3.89
CA ALA A 17 7.26 -12.19 -4.53
C ALA A 17 5.88 -11.55 -4.66
N ALA A 18 5.38 -10.96 -3.57
CA ALA A 18 4.36 -9.96 -3.67
C ALA A 18 5.00 -8.88 -4.53
N ASP A 19 4.47 -8.64 -5.73
CA ASP A 19 4.79 -7.44 -6.50
C ASP A 19 4.78 -6.28 -5.52
N ALA A 20 5.97 -5.75 -5.21
CA ALA A 20 6.09 -4.79 -4.12
C ALA A 20 5.18 -3.62 -4.43
N ASN A 21 4.23 -3.35 -3.52
CA ASN A 21 3.32 -2.23 -3.70
C ASN A 21 4.16 -0.97 -3.90
N PRO A 22 3.89 -0.15 -4.92
CA PRO A 22 4.64 1.08 -5.11
C PRO A 22 4.57 1.93 -3.84
N VAL A 23 5.73 2.45 -3.45
CA VAL A 23 5.88 3.31 -2.29
C VAL A 23 6.06 4.74 -2.78
N THR A 24 5.26 5.67 -2.27
CA THR A 24 5.49 7.09 -2.52
C THR A 24 5.00 7.95 -1.36
N ASN A 25 5.75 9.01 -1.07
CA ASN A 25 5.32 10.10 -0.19
C ASN A 25 5.02 11.38 -0.98
N LYS A 26 5.06 11.29 -2.31
CA LYS A 26 4.86 12.43 -3.19
C LYS A 26 3.38 12.57 -3.49
N LEU A 27 2.86 13.76 -3.24
CA LEU A 27 1.48 14.10 -3.51
C LEU A 27 1.32 14.58 -4.94
N CYS A 28 0.13 14.39 -5.51
CA CYS A 28 -0.24 15.09 -6.73
C CYS A 28 -0.30 16.60 -6.47
N ILE A 29 -0.29 17.38 -7.55
CA ILE A 29 -0.59 18.81 -7.44
C ILE A 29 -1.99 19.02 -6.85
N GLU A 30 -2.20 20.15 -6.16
CA GLU A 30 -3.41 20.42 -5.39
C GLU A 30 -4.71 20.27 -6.22
N GLN A 31 -4.70 20.76 -7.45
CA GLN A 31 -5.84 20.65 -8.38
C GLN A 31 -6.24 19.19 -8.63
N ASN A 32 -5.26 18.28 -8.76
CA ASN A 32 -5.55 16.87 -9.01
C ASN A 32 -6.10 16.17 -7.75
N ARG A 33 -5.70 16.62 -6.56
CA ARG A 33 -6.25 16.11 -5.29
C ARG A 33 -7.74 16.41 -5.17
N LEU A 34 -8.20 17.58 -5.63
CA LEU A 34 -9.61 17.98 -5.64
C LEU A 34 -10.46 17.23 -6.69
N THR A 35 -9.83 16.62 -7.70
CA THR A 35 -10.54 15.82 -8.71
C THR A 35 -10.77 14.37 -8.31
N CYS A 36 -10.06 13.88 -7.30
CA CYS A 36 -10.19 12.50 -6.85
C CYS A 36 -11.47 12.30 -6.02
N PRO A 37 -12.09 11.12 -6.09
CA PRO A 37 -13.20 10.81 -5.21
C PRO A 37 -12.77 10.90 -3.74
N ALA A 38 -13.65 11.42 -2.89
CA ALA A 38 -13.42 11.42 -1.45
C ALA A 38 -13.46 9.97 -0.92
N SER A 39 -12.57 9.69 0.02
CA SER A 39 -12.62 8.47 0.83
C SER A 39 -13.79 8.51 1.82
N SER A 40 -14.03 7.43 2.55
CA SER A 40 -15.14 7.36 3.52
C SER A 40 -15.05 8.36 4.68
N ASP A 41 -13.86 8.91 4.93
CA ASP A 41 -13.61 9.98 5.90
C ASP A 41 -13.79 11.40 5.30
N GLY A 42 -14.24 11.49 4.05
CA GLY A 42 -14.45 12.76 3.35
C GLY A 42 -13.19 13.36 2.74
N VAL A 43 -12.02 12.71 2.87
CA VAL A 43 -10.74 13.24 2.40
C VAL A 43 -10.45 12.78 0.98
N GLN A 44 -10.11 13.72 0.11
CA GLN A 44 -9.70 13.42 -1.27
C GLN A 44 -8.17 13.25 -1.32
N ARG A 45 -7.72 12.07 -1.77
CA ARG A 45 -6.30 11.71 -1.78
C ARG A 45 -5.80 11.44 -3.19
N CYS A 46 -4.61 11.95 -3.48
CA CYS A 46 -3.92 11.69 -4.73
C CYS A 46 -2.42 11.59 -4.48
N LEU A 47 -1.82 10.52 -4.98
CA LEU A 47 -0.40 10.21 -4.85
C LEU A 47 0.28 10.19 -6.23
N ASN A 48 1.48 10.77 -6.32
CA ASN A 48 2.31 10.69 -7.51
C ASN A 48 3.31 9.56 -7.33
N ILE A 49 3.17 8.48 -8.09
CA ILE A 49 4.12 7.34 -8.04
C ILE A 49 5.26 7.48 -9.05
N GLY A 50 5.33 8.59 -9.79
CA GLY A 50 6.36 8.84 -10.79
C GLY A 50 6.29 7.88 -11.98
N GLY A 51 7.18 8.09 -12.95
CA GLY A 51 7.24 7.30 -14.19
C GLY A 51 5.95 7.35 -15.02
N ASP A 52 5.69 6.30 -15.80
CA ASP A 52 4.52 6.21 -16.71
C ASP A 52 3.18 6.11 -16.00
N SER A 53 3.17 5.86 -14.69
CA SER A 53 1.94 5.64 -13.93
C SER A 53 1.42 6.91 -13.23
N GLY A 54 2.26 7.95 -13.13
CA GLY A 54 1.82 9.32 -12.87
C GLY A 54 1.08 9.55 -11.55
N ASP A 55 0.11 10.47 -11.61
CA ASP A 55 -0.82 10.82 -10.52
C ASP A 55 -1.93 9.79 -10.43
N ILE A 56 -2.16 9.25 -9.23
CA ILE A 56 -3.16 8.22 -8.96
C ILE A 56 -4.04 8.65 -7.80
N CYS A 57 -5.36 8.59 -8.02
CA CYS A 57 -6.34 8.75 -6.96
C CYS A 57 -6.29 7.58 -5.99
N ALA A 58 -6.20 7.91 -4.71
CA ALA A 58 -6.08 6.95 -3.64
C ALA A 58 -7.32 7.02 -2.75
N ILE A 59 -7.75 5.88 -2.23
CA ILE A 59 -8.86 5.77 -1.30
C ILE A 59 -8.32 5.13 -0.01
N ASP A 60 -8.59 5.75 1.13
CA ASP A 60 -8.37 5.06 2.40
C ASP A 60 -9.41 3.96 2.55
N CYS A 61 -8.97 2.73 2.29
CA CYS A 61 -9.76 1.53 2.48
C CYS A 61 -9.72 1.00 3.92
N GLN A 62 -9.31 1.86 4.86
CA GLN A 62 -9.31 1.64 6.30
C GLN A 62 -8.29 0.61 6.78
N SER A 63 -8.18 0.51 8.11
CA SER A 63 -7.21 -0.33 8.81
C SER A 63 -7.38 -1.83 8.59
N GLN A 64 -8.56 -2.29 8.17
CA GLN A 64 -8.83 -3.72 7.90
C GLN A 64 -8.51 -4.13 6.45
N SER A 65 -7.99 -3.22 5.63
CA SER A 65 -7.65 -3.53 4.26
C SER A 65 -6.38 -4.37 4.14
N VAL A 66 -6.35 -5.23 3.11
CA VAL A 66 -5.15 -5.95 2.70
C VAL A 66 -4.02 -4.97 2.36
N CYS A 67 -4.34 -3.81 1.77
CA CYS A 67 -3.35 -2.77 1.46
C CYS A 67 -2.65 -2.24 2.71
N ARG A 68 -3.39 -1.95 3.79
CA ARG A 68 -2.78 -1.52 5.06
C ARG A 68 -1.84 -2.59 5.60
N THR A 69 -2.29 -3.83 5.68
CA THR A 69 -1.49 -4.96 6.18
C THR A 69 -0.21 -5.15 5.35
N GLN A 70 -0.31 -5.09 4.02
CA GLN A 70 0.84 -5.24 3.14
C GLN A 70 1.82 -4.07 3.25
N CYS A 71 1.34 -2.84 3.46
CA CYS A 71 2.19 -1.67 3.62
C CYS A 71 2.87 -1.63 4.98
N GLU A 72 2.19 -2.06 6.05
CA GLU A 72 2.79 -2.23 7.38
C GLU A 72 3.90 -3.29 7.37
N GLN A 73 3.70 -4.41 6.66
CA GLN A 73 4.74 -5.42 6.46
C GLN A 73 5.95 -4.89 5.68
N GLN A 74 5.76 -3.85 4.86
CA GLN A 74 6.83 -3.14 4.16
C GLN A 74 7.44 -2.00 4.98
N GLY A 75 6.92 -1.72 6.19
CA GLY A 75 7.42 -0.68 7.09
C GLY A 75 6.80 0.70 6.89
N HIS A 76 5.67 0.81 6.19
CA HIS A 76 4.97 2.07 5.94
C HIS A 76 3.71 2.21 6.79
N VAL A 77 3.40 3.45 7.19
CA VAL A 77 2.26 3.71 8.09
C VAL A 77 0.91 3.68 7.36
N ASN A 78 0.87 3.98 6.06
CA ASN A 78 -0.35 4.00 5.25
C ASN A 78 -0.31 3.02 4.08
N GLY A 79 -1.46 2.40 3.84
CA GLY A 79 -1.74 1.63 2.63
C GLY A 79 -3.07 2.07 2.05
N PHE A 80 -3.05 2.57 0.82
CA PHE A 80 -4.22 3.07 0.12
C PHE A 80 -4.63 2.14 -1.01
N CYS A 81 -5.94 2.01 -1.20
CA CYS A 81 -6.51 1.31 -2.33
C CYS A 81 -6.61 2.25 -3.52
N THR A 82 -6.34 1.75 -4.72
CA THR A 82 -6.52 2.54 -5.95
C THR A 82 -7.29 1.78 -7.01
N VAL A 83 -7.84 2.52 -7.96
CA VAL A 83 -8.43 1.98 -9.18
C VAL A 83 -7.41 2.14 -10.30
N GLY A 84 -6.75 1.05 -10.69
CA GLY A 84 -5.76 1.08 -11.76
C GLY A 84 -4.72 -0.04 -11.68
N LYS A 85 -3.52 0.26 -12.20
CA LYS A 85 -2.41 -0.69 -12.36
C LYS A 85 -1.89 -1.26 -11.04
N PHE A 86 -2.00 -0.50 -9.96
CA PHE A 86 -1.51 -0.89 -8.63
C PHE A 86 -2.67 -0.96 -7.65
N PRO A 87 -3.11 -2.15 -7.22
CA PRO A 87 -4.27 -2.28 -6.33
C PRO A 87 -4.04 -1.59 -4.98
N CYS A 88 -2.77 -1.51 -4.55
CA CYS A 88 -2.35 -0.88 -3.32
C CYS A 88 -1.15 0.05 -3.55
N ILE A 89 -1.12 1.19 -2.87
CA ILE A 89 0.03 2.10 -2.80
C ILE A 89 0.38 2.32 -1.33
N CYS A 90 1.66 2.22 -0.99
CA CYS A 90 2.15 2.48 0.36
C CYS A 90 2.69 3.90 0.51
N SER A 91 2.46 4.51 1.66
CA SER A 91 2.91 5.86 1.96
C SER A 91 3.12 6.07 3.45
N ASP A 92 3.98 7.00 3.80
CA ASP A 92 4.16 7.49 5.16
C ASP A 92 3.39 8.79 5.43
N VAL A 93 2.73 9.32 4.41
CA VAL A 93 1.89 10.51 4.50
C VAL A 93 0.45 10.16 4.14
N ASP A 94 -0.51 10.89 4.69
CA ASP A 94 -1.92 10.68 4.35
C ASP A 94 -2.24 11.11 2.91
N GLY A 95 -1.59 12.20 2.47
CA GLY A 95 -1.77 12.77 1.14
C GLY A 95 -3.12 13.43 0.86
N GLY A 96 -4.00 13.52 1.85
CA GLY A 96 -5.32 14.16 1.79
C GLY A 96 -5.30 15.68 1.68
N SER A 97 -6.03 16.24 0.71
CA SER A 97 -6.37 17.67 0.72
C SER A 97 -7.51 17.89 1.70
N GLY A 98 -7.32 18.79 2.66
CA GLY A 98 -8.42 19.31 3.48
C GLY A 98 -9.19 20.38 2.70
N ILE A 99 -10.50 20.44 2.94
CA ILE A 99 -11.35 21.61 2.68
C ILE A 99 -11.03 22.72 3.67
#